data_AF-A0A819D5J2-F1
#
_entry.id   AF-A0A819D5J2-F1
#
_cell.length_a   1.000
_cell.length_b   1.000
_cell.length_c   1.000
_cell.angle_alpha   90.00
_cell.angle_beta   90.00
_cell.angle_gamma   90.00
#
_symmetry.space_group_name_H-M   'P 1'
#
loop_
_entity.id
_entity.type
_entity.pdbx_description
1 polymer ?
#
loop_
_entity_poly.entity_id
_entity_poly.type
_entity_poly.pdbx_seq_one_letter_code
_entity_poly.pdbx_strand_id
1 'polypeptide(L)'
;MKVFLIFILFVFIHNYVCEKPDEKIFDGSEATPHAFPWMVSVRFNFLNTLTRTCGGVIISDIFLLTAASCFEGSAMYLTNYFTIKAGIHMLTNGNESTEQISFISHYIPHPNYMYNGLLNDIALVRVLPPFKFDTLSVAPISLSNLISVENMNLTTIGWGVRNLSNPTVLSSTLQQVTIQENVECTKNKIKDPPTQLCATGACKGDMGGPLMIYSDDKQQYELVGITSHRSGCTTEGVYTRVAPFIDWISDILANPPSTPMPMPTIPSQPPPVPTTLPPEILGPPIPFVCDTSRSCGCSSTPVVFHDEPPFPPVPEHNQGRIVGGETAQPHSWPWVVSLRHPSFGHGCGGSMINSEWILTAAHCSPSLSHIVHIGVHDEQSPSPQIRNVVKAIVHPHYIPSPKFINDIALMKVSPPINLTTSDTHAGLTCLPAQNNNLDYPKEGTRLAVIGWGTLSSGGPRPTKLRQVRVKTLAHDDWRCINATYDDTRQFCAAVDGGGKDSCQGDSGGPIHQWLDDHWEQVGVVSYGKGCALADHPGVYTRLSFYYDWIQSNINETPMSSTIMTTSSIITSTSIESNQAVVIKTNLFFTIIIYIAFQFLFLL
;
A
#
# COMPACT_ATOMS: atom_id res chain seq x y z
N MET A 1 69.46 -28.11 -26.43
CA MET A 1 69.14 -28.05 -24.97
C MET A 1 67.77 -28.70 -24.78
N LYS A 2 67.49 -29.70 -23.92
CA LYS A 2 68.14 -30.19 -22.68
C LYS A 2 68.36 -29.05 -21.68
N VAL A 3 67.59 -28.90 -20.59
CA VAL A 3 67.46 -29.75 -19.36
C VAL A 3 66.05 -29.49 -18.76
N PHE A 4 65.31 -30.38 -18.08
CA PHE A 4 65.41 -31.81 -17.69
C PHE A 4 63.98 -32.44 -17.76
N LEU A 5 63.82 -33.75 -17.97
CA LEU A 5 63.53 -34.83 -16.99
C LEU A 5 62.46 -34.56 -15.89
N ILE A 6 61.49 -35.43 -15.53
CA ILE A 6 60.77 -36.63 -16.06
C ILE A 6 60.31 -37.51 -14.86
N PHE A 7 59.29 -38.37 -15.08
CA PHE A 7 58.61 -39.32 -14.17
C PHE A 7 57.51 -38.69 -13.29
N ILE A 8 56.39 -39.34 -12.95
CA ILE A 8 55.78 -40.64 -13.36
C ILE A 8 54.22 -40.43 -13.40
N LEU A 9 53.32 -41.00 -14.23
CA LEU A 9 53.12 -42.24 -15.02
C LEU A 9 52.19 -43.30 -14.37
N PHE A 10 51.31 -43.91 -15.19
CA PHE A 10 50.31 -44.96 -14.88
C PHE A 10 49.14 -44.57 -13.94
N VAL A 11 47.88 -45.04 -14.13
CA VAL A 11 47.16 -45.51 -15.34
C VAL A 11 45.62 -45.45 -15.14
N PHE A 12 44.85 -45.68 -16.20
CA PHE A 12 43.37 -45.80 -16.23
C PHE A 12 42.78 -46.86 -15.28
N ILE A 13 41.50 -46.70 -14.87
CA ILE A 13 40.38 -47.63 -15.21
C ILE A 13 39.00 -47.12 -14.71
N HIS A 14 38.04 -47.09 -15.64
CA HIS A 14 36.56 -47.19 -15.58
C HIS A 14 35.69 -46.76 -14.38
N ASN A 15 34.52 -46.20 -14.77
CA ASN A 15 33.19 -46.20 -14.11
C ASN A 15 33.08 -45.49 -12.74
N TYR A 16 32.14 -44.56 -12.55
CA TYR A 16 30.71 -44.74 -12.83
C TYR A 16 30.05 -43.66 -13.70
N VAL A 17 28.92 -44.06 -14.31
CA VAL A 17 27.87 -43.13 -14.76
C VAL A 17 26.84 -43.01 -13.66
N CYS A 18 26.58 -41.78 -13.18
CA CYS A 18 25.27 -41.23 -12.78
C CYS A 18 25.49 -39.98 -11.93
N GLU A 19 25.02 -38.82 -12.39
CA GLU A 19 24.37 -37.85 -11.50
C GLU A 19 23.43 -36.93 -12.31
N LYS A 20 22.15 -37.28 -12.23
CA LYS A 20 20.97 -36.45 -12.45
C LYS A 20 19.98 -36.85 -11.34
N PRO A 21 19.08 -35.96 -10.89
CA PRO A 21 18.74 -34.67 -11.47
C PRO A 21 19.10 -33.45 -10.59
N ASP A 22 18.92 -32.25 -11.13
CA ASP A 22 18.70 -31.05 -10.31
C ASP A 22 17.35 -31.19 -9.60
N GLU A 23 17.34 -31.40 -8.28
CA GLU A 23 16.12 -31.55 -7.49
C GLU A 23 15.60 -30.18 -7.01
N LYS A 24 14.27 -29.99 -7.07
CA LYS A 24 13.61 -28.67 -7.03
C LYS A 24 12.39 -28.76 -6.12
N ILE A 25 12.23 -27.89 -5.12
CA ILE A 25 11.34 -28.15 -3.95
C ILE A 25 11.65 -29.53 -3.36
N PHE A 26 12.75 -29.64 -2.60
CA PHE A 26 13.23 -30.84 -1.87
C PHE A 26 12.55 -32.18 -2.25
N ASP A 27 13.22 -32.96 -3.09
CA ASP A 27 12.75 -34.20 -3.75
C ASP A 27 11.69 -34.01 -4.87
N GLY A 28 11.42 -32.77 -5.27
CA GLY A 28 10.42 -32.41 -6.27
C GLY A 28 10.90 -32.35 -7.74
N SER A 29 9.90 -32.39 -8.62
CA SER A 29 10.02 -32.42 -10.08
C SER A 29 9.35 -31.20 -10.73
N GLU A 30 9.62 -30.97 -12.00
CA GLU A 30 8.96 -29.88 -12.73
C GLU A 30 7.51 -30.24 -13.05
N ALA A 31 6.59 -29.32 -12.74
CA ALA A 31 5.18 -29.50 -13.09
C ALA A 31 5.01 -29.49 -14.61
N THR A 32 4.07 -30.28 -15.12
CA THR A 32 3.62 -30.12 -16.51
C THR A 32 2.90 -28.76 -16.63
N PRO A 33 3.21 -27.92 -17.63
CA PRO A 33 2.49 -26.66 -17.84
C PRO A 33 0.97 -26.87 -17.88
N HIS A 34 0.24 -25.97 -17.25
CA HIS A 34 -1.23 -26.00 -17.14
C HIS A 34 -1.83 -27.16 -16.31
N ALA A 35 -1.03 -28.03 -15.67
CA ALA A 35 -1.56 -29.12 -14.83
C ALA A 35 -2.23 -28.66 -13.51
N PHE A 36 -1.97 -27.42 -13.09
CA PHE A 36 -2.47 -26.87 -11.82
C PHE A 36 -3.10 -25.47 -12.02
N PRO A 37 -4.24 -25.36 -12.73
CA PRO A 37 -4.83 -24.08 -13.15
C PRO A 37 -5.37 -23.20 -12.00
N TRP A 38 -5.42 -23.72 -10.78
CA TRP A 38 -5.74 -22.98 -9.55
C TRP A 38 -4.53 -22.32 -8.89
N MET A 39 -3.30 -22.61 -9.34
CA MET A 39 -2.10 -22.04 -8.74
C MET A 39 -1.91 -20.58 -9.14
N VAL A 40 -1.68 -19.70 -8.15
CA VAL A 40 -1.33 -18.30 -8.41
C VAL A 40 -0.04 -17.89 -7.70
N SER A 41 0.65 -16.94 -8.31
CA SER A 41 1.79 -16.24 -7.74
C SER A 41 1.32 -14.95 -7.08
N VAL A 42 1.43 -14.89 -5.75
CA VAL A 42 1.14 -13.73 -4.90
C VAL A 42 2.43 -12.93 -4.73
N ARG A 43 2.60 -11.84 -5.49
CA ARG A 43 3.86 -11.10 -5.58
C ARG A 43 3.78 -9.76 -4.85
N PHE A 44 4.62 -9.56 -3.84
CA PHE A 44 4.83 -8.25 -3.22
C PHE A 44 5.94 -7.50 -3.98
N ASN A 45 5.52 -6.54 -4.80
CA ASN A 45 6.36 -5.75 -5.69
C ASN A 45 6.68 -4.41 -5.05
N PHE A 46 7.51 -4.42 -4.00
CA PHE A 46 7.94 -3.20 -3.35
C PHE A 46 9.01 -2.50 -4.20
N LEU A 47 8.74 -1.24 -4.57
CA LEU A 47 9.70 -0.34 -5.25
C LEU A 47 10.21 -0.90 -6.60
N ASN A 48 9.34 -1.59 -7.35
CA ASN A 48 9.64 -2.32 -8.60
C ASN A 48 10.68 -3.45 -8.48
N THR A 49 10.94 -3.93 -7.26
CA THR A 49 11.66 -5.19 -7.01
C THR A 49 10.71 -6.25 -6.47
N LEU A 50 10.87 -7.51 -6.93
CA LEU A 50 10.12 -8.64 -6.41
C LEU A 50 10.67 -9.04 -5.04
N THR A 51 10.24 -8.33 -4.00
CA THR A 51 10.77 -8.49 -2.64
C THR A 51 10.25 -9.73 -1.92
N ARG A 52 9.06 -10.21 -2.26
CA ARG A 52 8.49 -11.47 -1.75
C ARG A 52 7.58 -12.11 -2.78
N THR A 53 7.70 -13.42 -2.93
CA THR A 53 6.73 -14.27 -3.62
C THR A 53 6.12 -15.23 -2.61
N CYS A 54 4.81 -15.38 -2.68
CA CYS A 54 4.05 -16.48 -2.11
C CYS A 54 3.28 -17.22 -3.22
N GLY A 55 2.83 -18.43 -2.92
CA GLY A 55 1.73 -19.08 -3.63
C GLY A 55 0.36 -18.58 -3.16
N GLY A 56 -0.65 -19.00 -3.90
CA GLY A 56 -2.07 -18.88 -3.56
C GLY A 56 -2.88 -19.85 -4.40
N VAL A 57 -4.16 -19.99 -4.07
CA VAL A 57 -5.04 -21.03 -4.60
C VAL A 57 -6.40 -20.46 -4.97
N ILE A 58 -6.77 -20.51 -6.26
CA ILE A 58 -8.09 -20.05 -6.73
C ILE A 58 -9.18 -20.97 -6.18
N ILE A 59 -10.21 -20.37 -5.57
CA ILE A 59 -11.40 -21.09 -5.06
C ILE A 59 -12.72 -20.54 -5.64
N SER A 60 -12.71 -19.33 -6.20
CA SER A 60 -13.79 -18.74 -6.99
C SER A 60 -13.22 -17.70 -7.95
N ASP A 61 -14.04 -17.14 -8.83
CA ASP A 61 -13.65 -16.10 -9.79
C ASP A 61 -13.14 -14.83 -9.10
N ILE A 62 -13.64 -14.52 -7.91
CA ILE A 62 -13.25 -13.34 -7.11
C ILE A 62 -12.42 -13.64 -5.86
N PHE A 63 -12.22 -14.89 -5.44
CA PHE A 63 -11.41 -15.23 -4.25
C PHE A 63 -10.35 -16.31 -4.48
N LEU A 64 -9.20 -16.09 -3.83
CA LEU A 64 -8.16 -17.08 -3.61
C LEU A 64 -7.87 -17.27 -2.11
N LEU A 65 -7.43 -18.47 -1.74
CA LEU A 65 -6.80 -18.78 -0.46
C LEU A 65 -5.29 -18.63 -0.53
N THR A 66 -4.68 -18.24 0.58
CA THR A 66 -3.22 -18.12 0.75
C THR A 66 -2.91 -18.03 2.25
N ALA A 67 -1.63 -18.02 2.63
CA ALA A 67 -1.24 -17.91 4.02
C ALA A 67 -1.35 -16.46 4.50
N ALA A 68 -1.92 -16.22 5.69
CA ALA A 68 -2.00 -14.87 6.26
C ALA A 68 -0.60 -14.24 6.43
N SER A 69 0.39 -15.07 6.75
CA SER A 69 1.80 -14.73 6.86
C SER A 69 2.39 -14.09 5.61
N CYS A 70 1.85 -14.35 4.41
CA CYS A 70 2.28 -13.71 3.15
C CYS A 70 2.11 -12.19 3.15
N PHE A 71 1.14 -11.69 3.90
CA PHE A 71 0.80 -10.27 3.98
C PHE A 71 1.42 -9.56 5.17
N GLU A 72 2.22 -10.24 5.99
CA GLU A 72 2.64 -9.68 7.26
C GLU A 72 3.75 -8.60 7.18
N GLY A 73 3.93 -7.87 8.29
CA GLY A 73 4.85 -6.74 8.37
C GLY A 73 4.26 -5.47 7.72
N SER A 74 5.11 -4.70 7.05
CA SER A 74 4.67 -3.52 6.28
C SER A 74 3.72 -3.88 5.14
N ALA A 75 3.77 -5.12 4.63
CA ALA A 75 2.97 -5.56 3.50
C ALA A 75 1.44 -5.57 3.77
N MET A 76 1.00 -5.65 5.03
CA MET A 76 -0.40 -5.94 5.37
C MET A 76 -1.37 -4.80 5.02
N TYR A 77 -0.81 -3.60 4.82
CA TYR A 77 -1.51 -2.37 4.49
C TYR A 77 -1.19 -1.88 3.08
N LEU A 78 -0.45 -2.68 2.31
CA LEU A 78 0.11 -2.34 1.00
C LEU A 78 -0.44 -3.26 -0.10
N THR A 79 -1.75 -3.56 -0.07
CA THR A 79 -2.46 -4.34 -1.10
C THR A 79 -2.23 -3.81 -2.52
N ASN A 80 -2.08 -2.50 -2.68
CA ASN A 80 -1.74 -1.82 -3.94
C ASN A 80 -0.36 -2.21 -4.52
N TYR A 81 0.54 -2.76 -3.69
CA TYR A 81 1.86 -3.27 -4.07
C TYR A 81 1.86 -4.79 -4.29
N PHE A 82 0.71 -5.46 -4.11
CA PHE A 82 0.56 -6.86 -4.46
C PHE A 82 0.02 -7.04 -5.89
N THR A 83 0.63 -7.97 -6.61
CA THR A 83 0.17 -8.42 -7.92
C THR A 83 -0.09 -9.92 -7.85
N ILE A 84 -1.30 -10.34 -8.17
CA ILE A 84 -1.67 -11.73 -8.34
C ILE A 84 -1.47 -12.10 -9.81
N LYS A 85 -0.75 -13.19 -10.09
CA LYS A 85 -0.60 -13.75 -11.43
C LYS A 85 -1.09 -15.19 -11.47
N ALA A 86 -2.11 -15.46 -12.28
CA ALA A 86 -2.67 -16.78 -12.56
C ALA A 86 -2.31 -17.22 -13.98
N GLY A 87 -2.41 -18.53 -14.28
CA GLY A 87 -2.21 -19.06 -15.64
C GLY A 87 -0.76 -19.03 -16.15
N ILE A 88 0.22 -18.98 -15.24
CA ILE A 88 1.66 -18.96 -15.55
C ILE A 88 2.35 -20.26 -15.14
N HIS A 89 3.31 -20.72 -15.94
CA HIS A 89 4.28 -21.76 -15.55
C HIS A 89 5.58 -21.15 -15.04
N MET A 90 6.03 -20.05 -15.65
CA MET A 90 7.30 -19.39 -15.37
C MET A 90 7.13 -18.20 -14.43
N LEU A 91 7.84 -18.20 -13.30
CA LEU A 91 7.83 -17.06 -12.38
C LEU A 91 8.46 -15.82 -13.03
N THR A 92 9.49 -15.99 -13.86
CA THR A 92 10.32 -14.90 -14.40
C THR A 92 9.87 -14.35 -15.75
N ASN A 93 9.01 -15.05 -16.50
CA ASN A 93 8.66 -14.68 -17.88
C ASN A 93 7.24 -14.07 -17.96
N GLY A 94 7.12 -12.77 -17.68
CA GLY A 94 5.83 -12.10 -17.46
C GLY A 94 4.95 -11.85 -18.69
N ASN A 95 5.10 -12.63 -19.77
CA ASN A 95 4.41 -12.50 -21.05
C ASN A 95 3.84 -13.85 -21.55
N GLU A 96 3.50 -14.79 -20.67
CA GLU A 96 2.76 -16.00 -21.08
C GLU A 96 1.37 -15.63 -21.60
N SER A 97 0.94 -16.21 -22.73
CA SER A 97 -0.34 -15.87 -23.37
C SER A 97 -1.58 -16.28 -22.55
N THR A 98 -1.37 -17.08 -21.51
CA THR A 98 -2.35 -17.53 -20.52
C THR A 98 -2.31 -16.72 -19.22
N GLU A 99 -1.38 -15.76 -19.08
CA GLU A 99 -1.25 -14.98 -17.85
C GLU A 99 -2.48 -14.09 -17.62
N GLN A 100 -3.06 -14.20 -16.42
CA GLN A 100 -4.07 -13.27 -15.92
C GLN A 100 -3.51 -12.50 -14.72
N ILE A 101 -3.54 -11.16 -14.81
CA ILE A 101 -3.11 -10.26 -13.75
C ILE A 101 -4.33 -9.73 -13.00
N SER A 102 -4.32 -9.89 -11.68
CA SER A 102 -5.32 -9.30 -10.77
C SER A 102 -4.65 -8.61 -9.58
N PHE A 103 -5.37 -7.67 -8.98
CA PHE A 103 -4.94 -6.89 -7.81
C PHE A 103 -5.81 -7.22 -6.60
N ILE A 104 -5.30 -6.94 -5.40
CA ILE A 104 -6.02 -7.24 -4.15
C ILE A 104 -6.99 -6.10 -3.83
N SER A 105 -8.29 -6.39 -3.87
CA SER A 105 -9.33 -5.46 -3.43
C SER A 105 -9.55 -5.53 -1.92
N HIS A 106 -9.54 -6.74 -1.34
CA HIS A 106 -9.70 -6.99 0.10
C HIS A 106 -8.79 -8.14 0.52
N TYR A 107 -8.18 -8.01 1.69
CA TYR A 107 -7.43 -9.06 2.39
C TYR A 107 -8.18 -9.38 3.69
N ILE A 108 -8.49 -10.66 3.90
CA ILE A 108 -9.33 -11.15 4.98
C ILE A 108 -8.61 -12.32 5.67
N PRO A 109 -7.73 -12.06 6.65
CA PRO A 109 -7.15 -13.12 7.48
C PRO A 109 -8.23 -13.77 8.34
N HIS A 110 -8.02 -15.04 8.72
CA HIS A 110 -8.88 -15.69 9.69
C HIS A 110 -8.89 -14.91 11.02
N PRO A 111 -10.04 -14.66 11.68
CA PRO A 111 -10.12 -13.80 12.87
C PRO A 111 -9.27 -14.30 14.04
N ASN A 112 -9.03 -15.61 14.15
CA ASN A 112 -8.17 -16.19 15.18
C ASN A 112 -6.70 -16.33 14.73
N TYR A 113 -6.26 -15.62 13.68
CA TYR A 113 -4.86 -15.66 13.23
C TYR A 113 -3.91 -15.14 14.30
N MET A 114 -2.90 -15.94 14.66
CA MET A 114 -1.84 -15.52 15.58
C MET A 114 -0.47 -15.67 14.93
N TYR A 115 0.13 -14.52 14.59
CA TYR A 115 1.50 -14.37 14.10
C TYR A 115 2.51 -15.18 14.94
N ASN A 116 2.46 -15.06 16.28
CA ASN A 116 3.41 -15.66 17.23
C ASN A 116 3.29 -17.20 17.35
N GLY A 117 3.50 -17.92 16.25
CA GLY A 117 3.34 -19.37 16.14
C GLY A 117 2.62 -19.83 14.87
N LEU A 118 2.12 -18.90 14.04
CA LEU A 118 1.45 -19.20 12.77
C LEU A 118 0.22 -20.09 12.95
N LEU A 119 -0.53 -19.82 14.02
CA LEU A 119 -1.78 -20.51 14.33
C LEU A 119 -2.89 -19.89 13.49
N ASN A 120 -3.69 -20.73 12.82
CA ASN A 120 -4.70 -20.31 11.85
C ASN A 120 -4.14 -19.43 10.71
N ASP A 121 -2.97 -19.79 10.16
CA ASP A 121 -2.23 -19.03 9.14
C ASP A 121 -2.85 -19.08 7.74
N ILE A 122 -4.13 -18.74 7.64
CA ILE A 122 -4.97 -18.80 6.44
C ILE A 122 -5.69 -17.46 6.23
N ALA A 123 -5.75 -17.02 4.98
CA ALA A 123 -6.42 -15.80 4.57
C ALA A 123 -7.14 -15.96 3.23
N LEU A 124 -8.27 -15.26 3.11
CA LEU A 124 -8.98 -15.05 1.85
C LEU A 124 -8.56 -13.71 1.25
N VAL A 125 -8.26 -13.72 -0.05
CA VAL A 125 -7.90 -12.53 -0.82
C VAL A 125 -8.91 -12.35 -1.94
N ARG A 126 -9.63 -11.22 -1.92
CA ARG A 126 -10.62 -10.86 -2.94
C ARG A 126 -9.95 -10.07 -4.06
N VAL A 127 -10.01 -10.56 -5.28
CA VAL A 127 -9.29 -9.98 -6.43
C VAL A 127 -10.16 -9.10 -7.33
N LEU A 128 -9.52 -8.11 -7.96
CA LEU A 128 -10.08 -7.33 -9.08
C LEU A 128 -8.98 -7.06 -10.14
N PRO A 129 -9.24 -7.25 -11.45
CA PRO A 129 -10.43 -7.90 -12.02
C PRO A 129 -10.58 -9.37 -11.57
N PRO A 130 -11.80 -9.93 -11.63
CA PRO A 130 -12.03 -11.35 -11.41
C PRO A 130 -11.23 -12.22 -12.39
N PHE A 131 -10.87 -13.43 -11.95
CA PHE A 131 -10.31 -14.46 -12.80
C PHE A 131 -11.32 -14.88 -13.86
N LYS A 132 -10.88 -15.01 -15.11
CA LYS A 132 -11.69 -15.55 -16.22
C LYS A 132 -11.36 -17.03 -16.35
N PHE A 133 -12.29 -17.89 -15.94
CA PHE A 133 -12.06 -19.33 -16.02
C PHE A 133 -12.04 -19.83 -17.46
N ASP A 134 -11.10 -20.74 -17.71
CA ASP A 134 -10.86 -21.36 -19.01
C ASP A 134 -10.54 -22.86 -18.82
N THR A 135 -10.53 -23.64 -19.90
CA THR A 135 -10.39 -25.11 -19.84
C THR A 135 -8.95 -25.61 -19.77
N LEU A 136 -7.96 -24.72 -19.60
CA LEU A 136 -6.54 -25.02 -19.66
C LEU A 136 -5.78 -24.35 -18.50
N SER A 137 -5.80 -23.02 -18.40
CA SER A 137 -4.84 -22.25 -17.61
C SER A 137 -5.33 -21.71 -16.28
N VAL A 138 -6.62 -21.34 -16.16
CA VAL A 138 -7.16 -20.70 -14.95
C VAL A 138 -8.50 -21.32 -14.56
N ALA A 139 -8.56 -21.97 -13.40
CA ALA A 139 -9.75 -22.64 -12.87
C ALA A 139 -9.67 -22.77 -11.34
N PRO A 140 -10.79 -22.92 -10.61
CA PRO A 140 -10.78 -23.10 -9.15
C PRO A 140 -10.51 -24.56 -8.75
N ILE A 141 -10.03 -24.78 -7.52
CA ILE A 141 -9.97 -26.11 -6.88
C ILE A 141 -11.15 -26.31 -5.92
N SER A 142 -11.59 -27.57 -5.75
CA SER A 142 -12.55 -27.94 -4.70
C SER A 142 -11.88 -27.98 -3.31
N LEU A 143 -12.61 -27.63 -2.25
CA LEU A 143 -12.13 -27.73 -0.86
C LEU A 143 -12.42 -29.13 -0.30
N SER A 144 -11.47 -29.71 0.45
CA SER A 144 -11.63 -31.03 1.05
C SER A 144 -12.04 -30.95 2.53
N ASN A 145 -13.08 -31.70 2.90
CA ASN A 145 -13.53 -31.90 4.30
C ASN A 145 -12.67 -32.92 5.07
N LEU A 146 -11.53 -33.38 4.52
CA LEU A 146 -10.66 -34.36 5.18
C LEU A 146 -9.94 -33.76 6.40
N ILE A 147 -10.33 -34.20 7.59
CA ILE A 147 -9.70 -33.79 8.86
C ILE A 147 -8.32 -34.46 9.04
N SER A 148 -8.23 -35.76 8.70
CA SER A 148 -6.97 -36.52 8.68
C SER A 148 -6.58 -36.89 7.25
N VAL A 149 -5.27 -36.83 6.99
CA VAL A 149 -4.63 -37.25 5.73
C VAL A 149 -3.46 -38.21 6.00
N GLU A 150 -3.52 -38.91 7.14
CA GLU A 150 -2.51 -39.86 7.59
C GLU A 150 -2.35 -41.04 6.62
N ASN A 151 -1.11 -41.30 6.15
CA ASN A 151 -0.76 -42.26 5.09
C ASN A 151 -1.31 -41.94 3.68
N MET A 152 -1.89 -40.76 3.44
CA MET A 152 -2.32 -40.35 2.10
C MET A 152 -1.17 -39.73 1.31
N ASN A 153 -1.14 -39.96 0.00
CA ASN A 153 -0.23 -39.25 -0.92
C ASN A 153 -0.81 -37.87 -1.22
N LEU A 154 -0.07 -36.82 -0.85
CA LEU A 154 -0.46 -35.42 -1.03
C LEU A 154 0.47 -34.74 -2.02
N THR A 155 -0.06 -33.89 -2.88
CA THR A 155 0.72 -33.09 -3.84
C THR A 155 0.81 -31.65 -3.36
N THR A 156 2.03 -31.11 -3.28
CA THR A 156 2.28 -29.68 -3.07
C THR A 156 3.03 -29.11 -4.27
N ILE A 157 2.79 -27.84 -4.58
CA ILE A 157 3.34 -27.16 -5.76
C ILE A 157 3.79 -25.74 -5.43
N GLY A 158 4.77 -25.22 -6.18
CA GLY A 158 5.26 -23.87 -5.95
C GLY A 158 6.45 -23.43 -6.79
N TRP A 159 6.97 -22.25 -6.45
CA TRP A 159 8.14 -21.63 -7.08
C TRP A 159 9.28 -21.38 -6.07
N GLY A 160 9.31 -22.13 -4.97
CA GLY A 160 10.27 -21.96 -3.88
C GLY A 160 11.73 -22.21 -4.22
N VAL A 161 12.58 -22.03 -3.21
CA VAL A 161 14.03 -22.26 -3.29
C VAL A 161 14.35 -23.67 -3.80
N ARG A 162 15.23 -23.75 -4.81
CA ARG A 162 15.70 -25.03 -5.38
C ARG A 162 16.90 -25.64 -4.68
N ASN A 163 17.71 -24.87 -3.94
CA ASN A 163 19.00 -25.35 -3.45
C ASN A 163 19.32 -24.82 -2.03
N LEU A 164 19.57 -25.74 -1.09
CA LEU A 164 19.95 -25.44 0.30
C LEU A 164 21.23 -24.61 0.40
N SER A 165 22.18 -24.80 -0.53
CA SER A 165 23.44 -24.08 -0.61
C SER A 165 23.29 -22.63 -1.10
N ASN A 166 22.13 -22.25 -1.66
CA ASN A 166 21.82 -20.87 -2.01
C ASN A 166 20.31 -20.54 -1.81
N PRO A 167 19.88 -20.27 -0.56
CA PRO A 167 18.47 -20.05 -0.20
C PRO A 167 17.91 -18.67 -0.59
N THR A 168 18.47 -18.07 -1.65
CA THR A 168 18.02 -16.79 -2.23
C THR A 168 17.37 -16.95 -3.61
N VAL A 169 17.65 -18.04 -4.33
CA VAL A 169 17.19 -18.25 -5.71
C VAL A 169 15.90 -19.09 -5.73
N LEU A 170 14.80 -18.44 -6.12
CA LEU A 170 13.51 -19.07 -6.37
C LEU A 170 13.52 -19.91 -7.66
N SER A 171 12.60 -20.86 -7.75
CA SER A 171 12.38 -21.69 -8.93
C SER A 171 11.78 -20.87 -10.09
N SER A 172 12.44 -20.88 -11.25
CA SER A 172 11.99 -20.13 -12.43
C SER A 172 10.75 -20.72 -13.10
N THR A 173 10.50 -22.02 -12.95
CA THR A 173 9.33 -22.77 -13.45
C THR A 173 8.55 -23.40 -12.30
N LEU A 174 7.26 -23.70 -12.47
CA LEU A 174 6.43 -24.32 -11.43
C LEU A 174 6.90 -25.75 -11.14
N GLN A 175 6.97 -26.12 -9.87
CA GLN A 175 7.40 -27.45 -9.41
C GLN A 175 6.28 -28.17 -8.67
N GLN A 176 6.40 -29.49 -8.58
CA GLN A 176 5.49 -30.40 -7.89
C GLN A 176 6.28 -31.45 -7.10
N VAL A 177 5.81 -31.81 -5.91
CA VAL A 177 6.33 -32.95 -5.14
C VAL A 177 5.18 -33.69 -4.46
N THR A 178 5.29 -35.01 -4.40
CA THR A 178 4.35 -35.88 -3.68
C THR A 178 4.93 -36.25 -2.33
N ILE A 179 4.20 -35.98 -1.27
CA ILE A 179 4.61 -36.08 0.13
C ILE A 179 3.54 -36.83 0.95
N GLN A 180 3.85 -37.13 2.21
CA GLN A 180 2.92 -37.74 3.17
C GLN A 180 2.97 -36.99 4.51
N GLU A 181 1.89 -37.07 5.32
CA GLU A 181 1.87 -36.46 6.65
C GLU A 181 2.89 -37.12 7.58
N ASN A 182 3.85 -36.33 8.09
CA ASN A 182 4.83 -36.77 9.07
C ASN A 182 4.22 -36.66 10.47
N VAL A 183 3.61 -37.76 10.89
CA VAL A 183 2.87 -37.91 12.16
C VAL A 183 3.74 -37.61 13.39
N GLU A 184 5.03 -37.92 13.35
CA GLU A 184 5.95 -37.65 14.46
C GLU A 184 6.27 -36.14 14.56
N CYS A 185 6.51 -35.48 13.44
CA CYS A 185 6.62 -34.02 13.39
C CYS A 185 5.30 -33.33 13.80
N THR A 186 4.14 -33.84 13.39
CA THR A 186 2.81 -33.36 13.82
C THR A 186 2.60 -33.49 15.34
N LYS A 187 3.30 -34.41 16.02
CA LYS A 187 3.27 -34.55 17.49
C LYS A 187 4.34 -33.70 18.20
N ASN A 188 5.51 -33.49 17.58
CA ASN A 188 6.69 -32.94 18.26
C ASN A 188 7.04 -31.48 17.90
N LYS A 189 6.57 -30.95 16.76
CA LYS A 189 6.94 -29.59 16.26
C LYS A 189 5.75 -28.68 15.98
N ILE A 190 4.56 -29.24 15.78
CA ILE A 190 3.32 -28.51 15.53
C ILE A 190 2.77 -27.93 16.83
N LYS A 191 2.20 -26.72 16.76
CA LYS A 191 1.65 -26.01 17.93
C LYS A 191 0.15 -26.23 18.14
N ASP A 192 -0.58 -26.53 17.06
CA ASP A 192 -2.02 -26.77 17.09
C ASP A 192 -2.42 -27.86 16.06
N PRO A 193 -2.27 -29.16 16.40
CA PRO A 193 -2.51 -30.27 15.46
C PRO A 193 -3.91 -30.33 14.81
N PRO A 194 -5.01 -29.84 15.45
CA PRO A 194 -6.29 -29.66 14.79
C PRO A 194 -6.27 -28.73 13.57
N THR A 195 -5.47 -27.65 13.58
CA THR A 195 -5.44 -26.65 12.50
C THR A 195 -4.18 -26.71 11.64
N GLN A 196 -3.16 -27.45 12.08
CA GLN A 196 -1.86 -27.58 11.41
C GLN A 196 -1.51 -29.05 11.13
N LEU A 197 -0.70 -29.29 10.10
CA LEU A 197 -0.03 -30.57 9.85
C LEU A 197 1.44 -30.34 9.49
N CYS A 198 2.25 -31.39 9.65
CA CYS A 198 3.63 -31.42 9.19
C CYS A 198 3.82 -32.44 8.07
N ALA A 199 4.56 -32.07 7.04
CA ALA A 199 4.97 -32.95 5.94
C ALA A 199 6.29 -32.43 5.32
N THR A 200 6.94 -33.21 4.45
CA THR A 200 8.18 -32.78 3.77
C THR A 200 7.88 -31.77 2.64
N GLY A 201 8.88 -31.30 1.88
CA GLY A 201 8.62 -30.67 0.58
C GLY A 201 8.00 -29.26 0.56
N ALA A 202 8.17 -28.44 1.62
CA ALA A 202 7.84 -27.01 1.59
C ALA A 202 9.07 -26.12 1.85
N CYS A 203 9.31 -25.17 0.94
CA CYS A 203 10.48 -24.29 0.96
C CYS A 203 10.10 -22.81 1.04
N LYS A 204 11.11 -21.96 1.25
CA LYS A 204 10.96 -20.51 1.17
C LYS A 204 10.52 -20.11 -0.24
N GLY A 205 9.31 -19.55 -0.34
CA GLY A 205 8.64 -19.17 -1.60
C GLY A 205 7.42 -20.02 -1.96
N ASP A 206 7.23 -21.17 -1.30
CA ASP A 206 6.04 -22.03 -1.47
C ASP A 206 4.93 -21.70 -0.46
N MET A 207 5.21 -20.83 0.51
CA MET A 207 4.25 -20.28 1.47
C MET A 207 3.01 -19.72 0.76
N GLY A 208 1.82 -20.06 1.25
CA GLY A 208 0.54 -19.76 0.61
C GLY A 208 0.14 -20.70 -0.54
N GLY A 209 1.06 -21.54 -1.02
CA GLY A 209 0.76 -22.57 -2.02
C GLY A 209 -0.12 -23.71 -1.49
N PRO A 210 -0.78 -24.48 -2.39
CA PRO A 210 -1.73 -25.52 -2.01
C PRO A 210 -1.04 -26.83 -1.64
N LEU A 211 -1.57 -27.48 -0.60
CA LEU A 211 -1.40 -28.90 -0.34
C LEU A 211 -2.71 -29.62 -0.71
N MET A 212 -2.61 -30.61 -1.60
CA MET A 212 -3.76 -31.20 -2.28
C MET A 212 -3.76 -32.72 -2.17
N ILE A 213 -4.93 -33.33 -2.35
CA ILE A 213 -5.08 -34.77 -2.61
C ILE A 213 -5.78 -34.96 -3.97
N TYR A 214 -5.47 -36.03 -4.68
CA TYR A 214 -6.28 -36.45 -5.83
C TYR A 214 -7.40 -37.38 -5.34
N SER A 215 -8.65 -37.04 -5.64
CA SER A 215 -9.81 -37.85 -5.29
C SER A 215 -10.21 -38.73 -6.47
N ASP A 216 -9.88 -40.02 -6.40
CA ASP A 216 -10.19 -40.99 -7.46
C ASP A 216 -11.70 -41.06 -7.76
N ASP A 217 -12.56 -41.04 -6.72
CA ASP A 217 -14.02 -41.06 -6.86
C ASP A 217 -14.59 -39.86 -7.64
N LYS A 218 -13.91 -38.69 -7.55
CA LYS A 218 -14.32 -37.44 -8.19
C LYS A 218 -13.48 -37.09 -9.42
N GLN A 219 -12.43 -37.86 -9.71
CA GLN A 219 -11.43 -37.64 -10.76
C GLN A 219 -10.80 -36.22 -10.75
N GLN A 220 -10.69 -35.57 -9.57
CA GLN A 220 -10.20 -34.20 -9.42
C GLN A 220 -9.27 -34.03 -8.22
N TYR A 221 -8.47 -32.96 -8.22
CA TYR A 221 -7.74 -32.53 -7.01
C TYR A 221 -8.66 -31.79 -6.04
N GLU A 222 -8.45 -32.00 -4.74
CA GLU A 222 -9.10 -31.27 -3.65
C GLU A 222 -8.06 -30.69 -2.70
N LEU A 223 -8.30 -29.46 -2.24
CA LEU A 223 -7.41 -28.73 -1.36
C LEU A 223 -7.57 -29.21 0.09
N VAL A 224 -6.49 -29.75 0.68
CA VAL A 224 -6.45 -30.20 2.08
C VAL A 224 -5.69 -29.24 3.00
N GLY A 225 -4.82 -28.38 2.46
CA GLY A 225 -4.04 -27.43 3.25
C GLY A 225 -3.37 -26.30 2.48
N ILE A 226 -2.76 -25.37 3.22
CA ILE A 226 -2.01 -24.20 2.73
C ILE A 226 -0.64 -24.16 3.41
N THR A 227 0.45 -23.93 2.65
CA THR A 227 1.82 -23.86 3.20
C THR A 227 2.01 -22.63 4.10
N SER A 228 2.40 -22.82 5.37
CA SER A 228 2.51 -21.73 6.38
C SER A 228 3.96 -21.38 6.75
N HIS A 229 4.91 -22.29 6.55
CA HIS A 229 6.20 -22.26 7.24
C HIS A 229 7.13 -21.05 6.92
N ARG A 230 7.87 -20.57 7.93
CA ARG A 230 8.76 -19.38 7.84
C ARG A 230 10.27 -19.62 7.92
N SER A 231 10.74 -20.75 8.44
CA SER A 231 12.18 -21.04 8.47
C SER A 231 12.73 -21.22 7.05
N GLY A 232 14.06 -21.15 6.89
CA GLY A 232 14.70 -21.65 5.68
C GLY A 232 14.41 -23.15 5.50
N CYS A 233 14.49 -23.63 4.26
CA CYS A 233 14.12 -25.00 3.89
C CYS A 233 14.72 -26.06 4.83
N THR A 234 13.85 -26.73 5.58
CA THR A 234 14.14 -27.90 6.40
C THR A 234 13.55 -29.14 5.74
N THR A 235 13.95 -30.34 6.18
CA THR A 235 13.36 -31.61 5.70
C THR A 235 11.85 -31.69 5.96
N GLU A 236 11.36 -30.93 6.95
CA GLU A 236 9.97 -30.88 7.38
C GLU A 236 9.45 -29.44 7.29
N GLY A 237 8.26 -29.27 6.73
CA GLY A 237 7.51 -28.02 6.63
C GLY A 237 6.14 -28.10 7.32
N VAL A 238 5.53 -26.94 7.52
CA VAL A 238 4.26 -26.77 8.25
C VAL A 238 3.20 -26.20 7.33
N TYR A 239 2.02 -26.82 7.37
CA TYR A 239 0.85 -26.47 6.57
C TYR A 239 -0.35 -26.25 7.50
N THR A 240 -1.22 -25.29 7.16
CA THR A 240 -2.52 -25.10 7.81
C THR A 240 -3.55 -25.98 7.10
N ARG A 241 -4.28 -26.83 7.83
CA ARG A 241 -5.36 -27.67 7.29
C ARG A 241 -6.51 -26.78 6.79
N VAL A 242 -7.19 -27.15 5.71
CA VAL A 242 -8.33 -26.38 5.18
C VAL A 242 -9.66 -26.78 5.83
N ALA A 243 -9.88 -28.06 6.10
CA ALA A 243 -11.15 -28.57 6.64
C ALA A 243 -11.68 -27.82 7.89
N PRO A 244 -10.86 -27.42 8.89
CA PRO A 244 -11.33 -26.67 10.06
C PRO A 244 -11.89 -25.26 9.77
N PHE A 245 -11.70 -24.75 8.55
CA PHE A 245 -12.06 -23.39 8.15
C PHE A 245 -13.14 -23.34 7.06
N ILE A 246 -13.68 -24.48 6.61
CA ILE A 246 -14.61 -24.53 5.47
C ILE A 246 -15.91 -23.75 5.73
N ASP A 247 -16.43 -23.74 6.96
CA ASP A 247 -17.59 -22.92 7.33
C ASP A 247 -17.29 -21.41 7.18
N TRP A 248 -16.16 -20.94 7.74
CA TRP A 248 -15.69 -19.55 7.61
C TRP A 248 -15.45 -19.14 6.15
N ILE A 249 -14.90 -20.03 5.33
CA ILE A 249 -14.71 -19.80 3.89
C ILE A 249 -16.08 -19.68 3.20
N SER A 250 -17.00 -20.60 3.48
CA SER A 250 -18.33 -20.64 2.87
C SER A 250 -19.16 -19.40 3.21
N ASP A 251 -19.10 -18.94 4.47
CA ASP A 251 -19.78 -17.72 4.92
C ASP A 251 -19.29 -16.47 4.16
N ILE A 252 -17.98 -16.34 3.92
CA ILE A 252 -17.39 -15.20 3.18
C ILE A 252 -17.63 -15.30 1.67
N LEU A 253 -17.65 -16.51 1.10
CA LEU A 253 -18.03 -16.72 -0.31
C LEU A 253 -19.50 -16.37 -0.55
N ALA A 254 -20.39 -16.73 0.38
CA ALA A 254 -21.82 -16.42 0.30
C ALA A 254 -22.12 -14.95 0.62
N ASN A 255 -21.40 -14.34 1.57
CA ASN A 255 -21.61 -12.97 2.04
C ASN A 255 -20.33 -12.13 1.90
N PRO A 256 -19.83 -11.87 0.67
CA PRO A 256 -18.58 -11.17 0.46
C PRO A 256 -18.67 -9.73 0.98
N PRO A 257 -17.73 -9.26 1.84
CA PRO A 257 -17.82 -7.94 2.46
C PRO A 257 -17.85 -6.82 1.41
N SER A 258 -18.80 -5.89 1.59
CA SER A 258 -18.98 -4.69 0.77
C SER A 258 -18.10 -3.51 1.19
N THR A 259 -17.49 -3.60 2.37
CA THR A 259 -16.56 -2.63 2.95
C THR A 259 -15.42 -3.36 3.69
N PRO A 260 -14.23 -2.76 3.83
CA PRO A 260 -13.16 -3.33 4.65
C PRO A 260 -13.63 -3.60 6.10
N MET A 261 -13.42 -4.81 6.60
CA MET A 261 -13.76 -5.15 7.98
C MET A 261 -12.83 -4.43 8.97
N PRO A 262 -13.32 -4.04 10.16
CA PRO A 262 -12.45 -3.57 11.23
C PRO A 262 -11.53 -4.71 11.72
N MET A 263 -10.26 -4.40 11.94
CA MET A 263 -9.29 -5.39 12.44
C MET A 263 -9.50 -5.73 13.93
N PRO A 264 -8.99 -6.89 14.40
CA PRO A 264 -9.02 -7.26 15.82
C PRO A 264 -8.40 -6.19 16.73
N THR A 265 -9.01 -5.99 17.90
CA THR A 265 -8.59 -4.98 18.89
C THR A 265 -7.26 -5.37 19.54
N ILE A 266 -6.22 -4.58 19.29
CA ILE A 266 -4.92 -4.67 19.98
C ILE A 266 -5.10 -4.16 21.43
N PRO A 267 -4.52 -4.82 22.46
CA PRO A 267 -4.66 -4.39 23.86
C PRO A 267 -4.21 -2.95 24.12
N SER A 268 -5.07 -2.17 24.77
CA SER A 268 -4.95 -0.71 24.86
C SER A 268 -4.12 -0.22 26.05
N GLN A 269 -2.83 -0.55 26.11
CA GLN A 269 -1.89 0.20 26.96
C GLN A 269 -0.41 0.05 26.53
N PRO A 270 0.28 1.14 26.12
CA PRO A 270 1.74 1.15 26.06
C PRO A 270 2.34 1.29 27.47
N PRO A 271 3.54 0.75 27.74
CA PRO A 271 4.23 0.93 29.01
C PRO A 271 4.67 2.40 29.21
N PRO A 272 4.81 2.87 30.46
CA PRO A 272 5.20 4.25 30.75
C PRO A 272 6.63 4.57 30.30
N VAL A 273 6.81 5.74 29.69
CA VAL A 273 8.11 6.24 29.19
C VAL A 273 8.96 6.76 30.36
N PRO A 274 10.27 6.44 30.44
CA PRO A 274 11.16 6.97 31.49
C PRO A 274 11.39 8.48 31.37
N THR A 275 11.14 9.22 32.45
CA THR A 275 11.19 10.69 32.49
C THR A 275 12.57 11.25 32.87
N THR A 276 13.57 11.12 32.00
CA THR A 276 14.79 11.97 32.03
C THR A 276 15.46 12.06 30.66
N LEU A 277 15.59 13.28 30.13
CA LEU A 277 16.54 13.64 29.09
C LEU A 277 17.52 14.69 29.64
N PRO A 278 18.79 14.69 29.20
CA PRO A 278 19.78 15.69 29.63
C PRO A 278 19.49 17.07 29.00
N PRO A 279 19.91 18.18 29.65
CA PRO A 279 19.71 19.52 29.12
C PRO A 279 20.67 19.81 27.96
N GLU A 280 20.12 20.10 26.77
CA GLU A 280 20.87 20.64 25.64
C GLU A 280 20.82 22.19 25.66
N ILE A 281 21.90 22.85 25.22
CA ILE A 281 22.08 24.29 25.41
C ILE A 281 21.37 25.06 24.29
N LEU A 282 20.21 25.64 24.61
CA LEU A 282 19.45 26.48 23.68
C LEU A 282 20.14 27.83 23.44
N GLY A 283 20.40 28.14 22.16
CA GLY A 283 20.56 29.52 21.70
C GLY A 283 19.21 30.26 21.67
N PRO A 284 19.20 31.59 21.47
CA PRO A 284 17.97 32.37 21.41
C PRO A 284 17.09 31.94 20.21
N PRO A 285 15.75 31.93 20.34
CA PRO A 285 14.86 31.52 19.27
C PRO A 285 14.89 32.49 18.10
N ILE A 286 14.96 31.96 16.88
CA ILE A 286 14.83 32.75 15.65
C ILE A 286 13.34 33.06 15.44
N PRO A 287 12.93 34.34 15.33
CA PRO A 287 11.52 34.70 15.19
C PRO A 287 10.97 34.26 13.84
N PHE A 288 9.76 33.69 13.84
CA PHE A 288 9.06 33.24 12.64
C PHE A 288 8.39 34.43 11.93
N VAL A 289 9.18 35.20 11.18
CA VAL A 289 8.70 36.42 10.51
C VAL A 289 8.06 36.11 9.16
N CYS A 290 6.75 35.89 9.18
CA CYS A 290 5.93 36.25 8.02
C CYS A 290 5.70 37.77 8.04
N ASP A 291 5.77 38.44 6.89
CA ASP A 291 5.20 39.78 6.80
C ASP A 291 3.67 39.70 6.96
N THR A 292 3.08 40.75 7.50
CA THR A 292 1.64 40.84 7.83
C THR A 292 0.71 40.86 6.62
N SER A 293 1.27 40.81 5.40
CA SER A 293 0.56 40.78 4.12
C SER A 293 0.28 39.37 3.55
N ARG A 294 0.93 38.30 4.03
CA ARG A 294 0.84 36.94 3.42
C ARG A 294 0.44 35.86 4.43
N SER A 295 -0.46 34.96 4.01
CA SER A 295 -1.06 33.90 4.84
C SER A 295 -0.61 32.48 4.51
N CYS A 296 0.18 32.29 3.43
CA CYS A 296 0.67 30.99 2.97
C CYS A 296 2.01 31.12 2.23
N GLY A 297 2.70 30.01 1.98
CA GLY A 297 3.90 29.93 1.14
C GLY A 297 5.19 30.50 1.76
N CYS A 298 5.14 31.00 3.00
CA CYS A 298 6.25 31.61 3.71
C CYS A 298 7.10 30.58 4.48
N SER A 299 8.40 30.49 4.17
CA SER A 299 9.40 29.83 5.01
C SER A 299 10.18 30.85 5.82
N SER A 300 10.44 30.56 7.10
CA SER A 300 11.29 31.39 7.98
C SER A 300 12.79 31.22 7.69
N THR A 301 13.18 30.24 6.87
CA THR A 301 14.54 30.06 6.36
C THR A 301 14.55 30.16 4.83
N PRO A 302 15.48 30.89 4.22
CA PRO A 302 15.63 30.91 2.77
C PRO A 302 15.90 29.49 2.25
N VAL A 303 15.10 29.02 1.29
CA VAL A 303 15.28 27.70 0.67
C VAL A 303 16.43 27.77 -0.34
N VAL A 304 17.65 27.81 0.19
CA VAL A 304 18.88 27.73 -0.60
C VAL A 304 19.09 26.27 -1.00
N PHE A 305 19.06 26.02 -2.31
CA PHE A 305 19.62 24.82 -2.92
C PHE A 305 21.01 25.21 -3.45
N HIS A 306 22.04 24.42 -3.17
CA HIS A 306 23.43 24.88 -3.33
C HIS A 306 24.05 24.77 -4.73
N ASP A 307 23.28 24.39 -5.76
CA ASP A 307 23.77 24.19 -7.14
C ASP A 307 23.55 25.42 -8.07
N GLU A 308 24.62 25.85 -8.77
CA GLU A 308 24.71 26.98 -9.72
C GLU A 308 24.35 26.64 -11.19
N PRO A 309 24.23 27.65 -12.08
CA PRO A 309 24.17 27.48 -13.54
C PRO A 309 25.52 27.74 -14.25
N PRO A 310 25.73 27.33 -15.52
CA PRO A 310 25.14 26.20 -16.26
C PRO A 310 26.19 25.10 -16.58
N PHE A 311 25.74 23.96 -17.15
CA PHE A 311 26.58 22.80 -17.54
C PHE A 311 27.86 23.16 -18.33
N PRO A 312 28.98 22.48 -18.03
CA PRO A 312 29.36 21.29 -18.82
C PRO A 312 29.63 20.03 -17.92
N PRO A 313 30.23 18.91 -18.39
CA PRO A 313 29.77 17.55 -18.03
C PRO A 313 30.29 16.94 -16.72
N VAL A 314 29.59 15.88 -16.30
CA VAL A 314 29.83 15.02 -15.13
C VAL A 314 31.19 14.31 -15.18
N PRO A 315 31.93 14.31 -14.06
CA PRO A 315 32.47 13.07 -13.48
C PRO A 315 31.85 12.72 -12.11
N GLU A 316 32.18 11.54 -11.60
CA GLU A 316 31.47 10.84 -10.53
C GLU A 316 31.56 11.45 -9.11
N HIS A 317 30.65 10.95 -8.25
CA HIS A 317 30.85 10.69 -6.82
C HIS A 317 30.66 11.85 -5.81
N ASN A 318 29.40 12.08 -5.39
CA ASN A 318 29.04 12.10 -3.95
C ASN A 318 27.53 11.87 -3.70
N GLN A 319 27.13 11.62 -2.46
CA GLN A 319 25.86 10.94 -2.12
C GLN A 319 24.77 11.84 -1.51
N GLY A 320 23.62 11.90 -2.19
CA GLY A 320 22.31 12.35 -1.67
C GLY A 320 21.23 11.80 -2.61
N ARG A 321 20.14 11.13 -2.23
CA ARG A 321 19.21 11.11 -1.06
C ARG A 321 18.26 12.34 -0.92
N ILE A 322 17.01 12.44 -1.39
CA ILE A 322 16.18 11.78 -2.46
C ILE A 322 17.02 11.44 -3.70
N VAL A 323 16.58 10.67 -4.71
CA VAL A 323 17.46 10.41 -5.88
C VAL A 323 18.02 11.73 -6.43
N GLY A 324 19.35 11.91 -6.34
CA GLY A 324 20.08 13.15 -6.65
C GLY A 324 19.62 14.45 -5.93
N GLY A 325 18.85 14.33 -4.86
CA GLY A 325 18.39 15.41 -3.98
C GLY A 325 19.24 15.60 -2.74
N GLU A 326 18.92 16.65 -1.97
CA GLU A 326 19.66 17.07 -0.77
C GLU A 326 18.81 16.96 0.51
N THR A 327 19.44 17.12 1.66
CA THR A 327 18.71 17.26 2.93
C THR A 327 18.07 18.64 2.98
N ALA A 328 16.75 18.72 3.18
CA ALA A 328 16.10 20.01 3.38
C ALA A 328 16.63 20.68 4.66
N GLN A 329 16.63 22.01 4.72
CA GLN A 329 16.98 22.69 5.96
C GLN A 329 15.89 22.43 7.02
N PRO A 330 16.24 22.32 8.32
CA PRO A 330 15.24 22.11 9.36
C PRO A 330 14.13 23.17 9.30
N HIS A 331 12.88 22.69 9.18
CA HIS A 331 11.67 23.51 9.17
C HIS A 331 11.53 24.49 7.98
N SER A 332 12.31 24.34 6.90
CA SER A 332 12.22 25.19 5.69
C SER A 332 11.00 24.92 4.79
N TRP A 333 10.18 23.94 5.15
CA TRP A 333 8.97 23.53 4.43
C TRP A 333 7.82 23.32 5.43
N PRO A 334 7.39 24.37 6.15
CA PRO A 334 6.57 24.25 7.35
C PRO A 334 5.12 23.77 7.11
N TRP A 335 4.70 23.64 5.84
CA TRP A 335 3.41 23.05 5.43
C TRP A 335 3.45 21.55 5.16
N VAL A 336 4.64 20.94 5.08
CA VAL A 336 4.79 19.50 4.79
C VAL A 336 4.49 18.67 6.03
N VAL A 337 3.67 17.63 5.87
CA VAL A 337 3.29 16.72 6.97
C VAL A 337 3.60 15.27 6.63
N SER A 338 3.99 14.51 7.66
CA SER A 338 4.18 13.06 7.58
C SER A 338 2.83 12.42 7.92
N LEU A 339 2.17 11.81 6.93
CA LEU A 339 0.97 11.00 7.17
C LEU A 339 1.42 9.64 7.68
N ARG A 340 1.06 9.35 8.94
CA ARG A 340 1.44 8.12 9.64
C ARG A 340 0.22 7.27 9.92
N HIS A 341 0.39 5.95 9.89
CA HIS A 341 -0.57 4.99 10.41
C HIS A 341 0.01 4.33 11.66
N PRO A 342 -0.79 4.09 12.74
CA PRO A 342 -0.31 3.47 13.98
C PRO A 342 0.49 2.18 13.76
N SER A 343 0.14 1.39 12.74
CA SER A 343 0.77 0.09 12.46
C SER A 343 2.12 0.12 11.74
N PHE A 344 2.49 1.23 11.07
CA PHE A 344 3.68 1.28 10.21
C PHE A 344 4.42 2.62 10.19
N GLY A 345 3.99 3.60 11.00
CA GLY A 345 4.54 4.95 10.96
C GLY A 345 4.19 5.65 9.64
N HIS A 346 5.09 6.47 9.13
CA HIS A 346 4.92 7.20 7.87
C HIS A 346 4.65 6.27 6.68
N GLY A 347 3.69 6.63 5.83
CA GLY A 347 3.40 5.95 4.56
C GLY A 347 3.30 6.88 3.35
N CYS A 348 2.79 8.10 3.55
CA CYS A 348 2.65 9.14 2.52
C CYS A 348 2.98 10.53 3.08
N GLY A 349 3.34 11.44 2.20
CA GLY A 349 3.37 12.87 2.47
C GLY A 349 1.98 13.51 2.44
N GLY A 350 1.92 14.75 2.89
CA GLY A 350 0.76 15.62 2.77
C GLY A 350 1.15 17.09 2.89
N SER A 351 0.17 17.96 2.72
CA SER A 351 0.35 19.41 2.68
C SER A 351 -0.76 20.16 3.42
N MET A 352 -0.41 21.08 4.33
CA MET A 352 -1.38 21.89 5.08
C MET A 352 -1.90 23.05 4.23
N ILE A 353 -3.17 22.96 3.82
CA ILE A 353 -3.84 23.99 3.00
C ILE A 353 -4.64 24.99 3.84
N ASN A 354 -5.02 24.62 5.07
CA ASN A 354 -5.48 25.51 6.14
C ASN A 354 -5.29 24.82 7.50
N SER A 355 -5.75 25.43 8.59
CA SER A 355 -5.58 24.90 9.96
C SER A 355 -6.40 23.65 10.28
N GLU A 356 -7.33 23.21 9.42
CA GLU A 356 -8.12 22.00 9.61
C GLU A 356 -7.90 20.94 8.52
N TRP A 357 -7.34 21.29 7.37
CA TRP A 357 -7.34 20.44 6.19
C TRP A 357 -5.94 20.16 5.63
N ILE A 358 -5.68 18.87 5.39
CA ILE A 358 -4.51 18.35 4.69
C ILE A 358 -4.90 17.91 3.27
N LEU A 359 -4.07 18.24 2.30
CA LEU A 359 -4.13 17.78 0.91
C LEU A 359 -3.09 16.65 0.69
N THR A 360 -3.52 15.57 0.05
CA THR A 360 -2.70 14.38 -0.27
C THR A 360 -3.23 13.65 -1.52
N ALA A 361 -2.69 12.48 -1.85
CA ALA A 361 -3.11 11.64 -2.97
C ALA A 361 -4.24 10.66 -2.56
N ALA A 362 -5.03 10.18 -3.53
CA ALA A 362 -6.08 9.19 -3.29
C ALA A 362 -5.49 7.78 -3.06
N HIS A 363 -4.41 7.43 -3.77
CA HIS A 363 -3.76 6.11 -3.65
C HIS A 363 -3.16 5.86 -2.25
N CYS A 364 -2.88 6.93 -1.50
CA CYS A 364 -2.49 6.87 -0.08
C CYS A 364 -3.60 6.32 0.85
N SER A 365 -4.81 6.07 0.33
CA SER A 365 -5.93 5.46 1.05
C SER A 365 -6.28 6.18 2.37
N PRO A 366 -6.45 7.52 2.34
CA PRO A 366 -6.63 8.33 3.55
C PRO A 366 -7.87 7.90 4.34
N SER A 367 -7.71 7.81 5.66
CA SER A 367 -8.72 7.23 6.57
C SER A 367 -8.63 7.83 7.97
N LEU A 368 -9.65 7.60 8.80
CA LEU A 368 -9.68 8.04 10.20
C LEU A 368 -8.58 7.41 11.07
N SER A 369 -8.03 6.27 10.63
CA SER A 369 -6.90 5.59 11.29
C SER A 369 -5.56 6.32 11.10
N HIS A 370 -5.49 7.33 10.23
CA HIS A 370 -4.27 8.11 10.03
C HIS A 370 -4.06 9.17 11.11
N ILE A 371 -2.80 9.37 11.46
CA ILE A 371 -2.29 10.37 12.37
C ILE A 371 -1.37 11.30 11.57
N VAL A 372 -1.63 12.61 11.64
CA VAL A 372 -0.87 13.63 10.92
C VAL A 372 0.21 14.19 11.84
N HIS A 373 1.47 14.02 11.46
CA HIS A 373 2.63 14.56 12.16
C HIS A 373 3.14 15.84 11.48
N ILE A 374 3.24 16.92 12.25
CA ILE A 374 3.41 18.30 11.80
C ILE A 374 4.65 18.92 12.45
N GLY A 375 5.36 19.78 11.71
CA GLY A 375 6.59 20.45 12.16
C GLY A 375 7.84 19.55 12.21
N VAL A 376 7.72 18.31 11.72
CA VAL A 376 8.79 17.31 11.70
C VAL A 376 9.88 17.69 10.69
N HIS A 377 11.15 17.49 11.07
CA HIS A 377 12.26 17.46 10.12
C HIS A 377 12.89 16.06 10.07
N ASP A 378 13.31 15.51 11.22
CA ASP A 378 13.74 14.11 11.34
C ASP A 378 12.59 13.25 11.87
N GLU A 379 12.25 12.17 11.15
CA GLU A 379 11.19 11.23 11.48
C GLU A 379 11.36 10.55 12.85
N GLN A 380 12.59 10.49 13.38
CA GLN A 380 12.91 9.93 14.69
C GLN A 380 12.74 10.94 15.84
N SER A 381 12.65 12.24 15.55
CA SER A 381 12.42 13.27 16.56
C SER A 381 10.94 13.33 17.00
N PRO A 382 10.65 13.71 18.26
CA PRO A 382 9.30 14.06 18.68
C PRO A 382 8.71 15.12 17.77
N SER A 383 7.44 14.94 17.36
CA SER A 383 6.76 15.87 16.45
C SER A 383 6.16 17.03 17.24
N PRO A 384 6.46 18.31 16.92
CA PRO A 384 5.90 19.47 17.61
C PRO A 384 4.37 19.48 17.68
N GLN A 385 3.72 18.94 16.65
CA GLN A 385 2.28 18.72 16.64
C GLN A 385 1.93 17.35 16.05
N ILE A 386 0.94 16.72 16.67
CA ILE A 386 0.28 15.49 16.22
C ILE A 386 -1.22 15.77 16.15
N ARG A 387 -1.92 15.23 15.15
CA ARG A 387 -3.39 15.35 15.00
C ARG A 387 -4.03 14.07 14.48
N ASN A 388 -5.28 13.83 14.89
CA ASN A 388 -6.10 12.72 14.40
C ASN A 388 -6.95 13.17 13.21
N VAL A 389 -7.21 12.26 12.27
CA VAL A 389 -8.09 12.52 11.13
C VAL A 389 -9.55 12.24 11.51
N VAL A 390 -10.43 13.21 11.23
CA VAL A 390 -11.88 13.15 11.55
C VAL A 390 -12.79 13.12 10.33
N LYS A 391 -12.27 13.44 9.13
CA LYS A 391 -12.94 13.22 7.84
C LYS A 391 -11.87 12.90 6.80
N ALA A 392 -12.12 11.96 5.90
CA ALA A 392 -11.31 11.72 4.72
C ALA A 392 -12.21 11.78 3.49
N ILE A 393 -11.74 12.44 2.43
CA ILE A 393 -12.48 12.63 1.18
C ILE A 393 -11.54 12.26 0.03
N VAL A 394 -11.75 11.10 -0.56
CA VAL A 394 -11.12 10.71 -1.84
C VAL A 394 -11.96 11.29 -2.97
N HIS A 395 -11.33 11.75 -4.06
CA HIS A 395 -12.05 12.23 -5.23
C HIS A 395 -13.01 11.14 -5.77
N PRO A 396 -14.31 11.43 -5.99
CA PRO A 396 -15.34 10.41 -6.26
C PRO A 396 -15.19 9.68 -7.60
N HIS A 397 -14.29 10.15 -8.46
CA HIS A 397 -13.94 9.54 -9.74
C HIS A 397 -12.46 9.12 -9.80
N TYR A 398 -11.81 8.88 -8.66
CA TYR A 398 -10.46 8.31 -8.63
C TYR A 398 -10.42 6.96 -9.36
N ILE A 399 -9.53 6.85 -10.36
CA ILE A 399 -9.24 5.61 -11.09
C ILE A 399 -7.81 5.19 -10.71
N PRO A 400 -7.60 3.99 -10.14
CA PRO A 400 -6.30 3.55 -9.68
C PRO A 400 -5.34 3.18 -10.83
N SER A 401 -4.24 2.49 -10.47
CA SER A 401 -3.29 1.86 -11.39
C SER A 401 -3.99 1.17 -12.59
N PRO A 402 -3.49 1.33 -13.83
CA PRO A 402 -2.21 1.94 -14.19
C PRO A 402 -2.24 3.46 -14.41
N LYS A 403 -3.41 4.13 -14.33
CA LYS A 403 -3.54 5.53 -14.80
C LYS A 403 -3.57 6.61 -13.72
N PHE A 404 -3.99 6.27 -12.49
CA PHE A 404 -4.06 7.21 -11.36
C PHE A 404 -4.81 8.52 -11.70
N ILE A 405 -5.95 8.41 -12.37
CA ILE A 405 -6.76 9.55 -12.80
C ILE A 405 -7.55 10.09 -11.61
N ASN A 406 -7.54 11.41 -11.41
CA ASN A 406 -8.09 12.07 -10.22
C ASN A 406 -7.48 11.53 -8.90
N ASP A 407 -6.17 11.26 -8.88
CA ASP A 407 -5.43 10.85 -7.69
C ASP A 407 -5.19 12.03 -6.74
N ILE A 408 -6.26 12.43 -6.04
CA ILE A 408 -6.27 13.53 -5.07
C ILE A 408 -7.26 13.22 -3.94
N ALA A 409 -6.90 13.65 -2.72
CA ALA A 409 -7.73 13.49 -1.54
C ALA A 409 -7.49 14.59 -0.49
N LEU A 410 -8.49 14.79 0.37
CA LEU A 410 -8.47 15.72 1.49
C LEU A 410 -8.68 14.98 2.81
N MET A 411 -8.03 15.45 3.87
CA MET A 411 -8.16 14.93 5.23
C MET A 411 -8.44 16.08 6.18
N LYS A 412 -9.60 16.10 6.86
CA LYS A 412 -9.86 17.03 7.95
C LYS A 412 -9.30 16.47 9.26
N VAL A 413 -8.56 17.28 9.99
CA VAL A 413 -7.95 16.92 11.28
C VAL A 413 -8.66 17.56 12.47
N SER A 414 -8.50 16.97 13.65
CA SER A 414 -8.94 17.54 14.92
C SER A 414 -7.94 17.25 16.05
N PRO A 415 -7.72 18.18 17.01
CA PRO A 415 -8.15 19.59 16.97
C PRO A 415 -7.50 20.38 15.82
N PRO A 416 -7.88 21.62 15.53
CA PRO A 416 -7.19 22.44 14.54
C PRO A 416 -5.69 22.56 14.81
N ILE A 417 -4.91 22.72 13.75
CA ILE A 417 -3.46 22.88 13.75
C ILE A 417 -3.13 24.28 14.29
N ASN A 418 -2.22 24.34 15.27
CA ASN A 418 -1.76 25.62 15.79
C ASN A 418 -0.69 26.19 14.84
N LEU A 419 -0.89 27.44 14.42
CA LEU A 419 -0.03 28.20 13.50
C LEU A 419 0.55 29.46 14.17
N THR A 420 0.27 29.71 15.45
CA THR A 420 0.53 31.01 16.11
C THR A 420 1.80 31.06 16.96
N THR A 421 2.52 29.95 17.10
CA THR A 421 3.76 29.86 17.90
C THR A 421 4.91 29.30 17.06
N SER A 422 6.07 29.95 17.13
CA SER A 422 7.32 29.58 16.42
C SER A 422 7.66 28.09 16.52
N ASP A 423 7.44 27.55 17.71
CA ASP A 423 7.89 26.24 18.15
C ASP A 423 7.04 25.09 17.59
N THR A 424 5.93 25.40 16.91
CA THR A 424 5.15 24.40 16.15
C THR A 424 5.74 24.08 14.79
N HIS A 425 6.59 24.96 14.25
CA HIS A 425 7.19 24.86 12.92
C HIS A 425 6.17 24.59 11.80
N ALA A 426 4.95 25.10 11.96
CA ALA A 426 3.80 24.86 11.09
C ALA A 426 3.41 26.11 10.30
N GLY A 427 3.08 25.93 9.03
CA GLY A 427 2.65 27.00 8.11
C GLY A 427 1.72 26.46 7.03
N LEU A 428 1.12 27.33 6.23
CA LEU A 428 0.21 26.94 5.15
C LEU A 428 0.91 26.99 3.79
N THR A 429 0.59 26.05 2.91
CA THR A 429 0.98 26.11 1.50
C THR A 429 0.01 27.00 0.73
N CYS A 430 0.49 27.72 -0.29
CA CYS A 430 -0.42 28.35 -1.25
C CYS A 430 -0.89 27.33 -2.29
N LEU A 431 -2.10 27.55 -2.84
CA LEU A 431 -2.71 26.78 -3.93
C LEU A 431 -2.92 27.72 -5.15
N PRO A 432 -2.92 27.19 -6.39
CA PRO A 432 -3.03 28.02 -7.60
C PRO A 432 -4.34 28.79 -7.67
N ALA A 433 -4.35 29.95 -8.34
CA ALA A 433 -5.54 30.81 -8.40
C ALA A 433 -6.68 30.21 -9.27
N GLN A 434 -7.92 30.40 -8.80
CA GLN A 434 -9.14 29.76 -9.34
C GLN A 434 -9.34 29.85 -10.86
N ASN A 435 -8.95 30.98 -11.47
CA ASN A 435 -9.37 31.29 -12.85
C ASN A 435 -8.37 30.85 -13.93
N ASN A 436 -7.22 30.28 -13.55
CA ASN A 436 -6.18 29.90 -14.50
C ASN A 436 -6.10 28.38 -14.71
N ASN A 437 -6.96 27.86 -15.59
CA ASN A 437 -6.72 26.60 -16.30
C ASN A 437 -5.48 26.63 -17.22
N LEU A 438 -4.69 27.71 -17.16
CA LEU A 438 -3.38 27.89 -17.80
C LEU A 438 -2.22 27.93 -16.78
N ASP A 439 -2.49 28.02 -15.46
CA ASP A 439 -1.47 27.86 -14.41
C ASP A 439 -1.26 26.38 -14.12
N TYR A 440 -0.59 25.74 -15.07
CA TYR A 440 0.28 24.61 -14.76
C TYR A 440 1.73 25.05 -15.00
N PRO A 441 2.70 24.41 -14.32
CA PRO A 441 4.11 24.65 -14.60
C PRO A 441 4.39 24.46 -16.10
N LYS A 442 4.87 25.52 -16.75
CA LYS A 442 5.25 25.46 -18.17
C LYS A 442 6.47 24.54 -18.35
N GLU A 443 6.71 24.11 -19.60
CA GLU A 443 7.91 23.34 -19.95
C GLU A 443 9.17 24.05 -19.44
N GLY A 444 10.09 23.29 -18.83
CA GLY A 444 11.35 23.82 -18.30
C GLY A 444 11.22 24.61 -16.98
N THR A 445 10.00 24.89 -16.49
CA THR A 445 9.79 25.46 -15.16
C THR A 445 10.43 24.57 -14.10
N ARG A 446 11.22 25.18 -13.21
CA ARG A 446 11.89 24.48 -12.11
C ARG A 446 10.91 24.30 -10.96
N LEU A 447 10.81 23.07 -10.46
CA LEU A 447 9.94 22.68 -9.37
C LEU A 447 10.75 22.02 -8.25
N ALA A 448 10.25 22.14 -7.02
CA ALA A 448 10.80 21.48 -5.84
C ALA A 448 9.84 20.36 -5.38
N VAL A 449 10.35 19.15 -5.18
CA VAL A 449 9.61 18.04 -4.55
C VAL A 449 10.20 17.77 -3.17
N ILE A 450 9.33 17.55 -2.17
CA ILE A 450 9.71 17.53 -0.76
C ILE A 450 9.04 16.36 -0.03
N GLY A 451 9.83 15.57 0.73
CA GLY A 451 9.30 14.43 1.47
C GLY A 451 10.36 13.57 2.18
N TRP A 452 9.92 12.40 2.67
CA TRP A 452 10.74 11.37 3.30
C TRP A 452 10.68 10.04 2.53
N GLY A 453 10.43 10.09 1.22
CA GLY A 453 10.42 8.92 0.34
C GLY A 453 11.79 8.28 0.14
N THR A 454 11.79 7.11 -0.48
CA THR A 454 12.99 6.29 -0.67
C THR A 454 14.04 6.96 -1.55
N LEU A 455 15.30 6.58 -1.34
CA LEU A 455 16.44 7.36 -1.83
C LEU A 455 17.00 6.84 -3.17
N SER A 456 16.42 5.73 -3.60
CA SER A 456 16.49 5.04 -4.89
C SER A 456 15.25 4.13 -4.96
N SER A 457 14.84 3.69 -6.15
CA SER A 457 13.93 2.53 -6.23
C SER A 457 14.59 1.33 -5.53
N GLY A 458 13.90 0.67 -4.62
CA GLY A 458 14.44 -0.40 -3.76
C GLY A 458 15.14 0.07 -2.48
N GLY A 459 15.38 1.37 -2.31
CA GLY A 459 16.27 1.90 -1.26
C GLY A 459 15.62 2.05 0.13
N PRO A 460 16.43 2.18 1.19
CA PRO A 460 15.95 2.59 2.51
C PRO A 460 15.46 4.04 2.50
N ARG A 461 14.50 4.36 3.37
CA ARG A 461 14.02 5.74 3.60
C ARG A 461 15.04 6.58 4.39
N PRO A 462 15.04 7.92 4.21
CA PRO A 462 15.74 8.84 5.09
C PRO A 462 15.00 8.98 6.41
N THR A 463 15.69 9.44 7.45
CA THR A 463 15.04 9.97 8.65
C THR A 463 14.74 11.47 8.47
N LYS A 464 15.71 12.23 7.94
CA LYS A 464 15.61 13.67 7.68
C LYS A 464 14.90 14.00 6.36
N LEU A 465 14.00 14.99 6.42
CA LEU A 465 13.27 15.54 5.28
C LEU A 465 14.22 15.93 4.14
N ARG A 466 13.80 15.65 2.91
CA ARG A 466 14.58 15.84 1.70
C ARG A 466 13.90 16.78 0.73
N GLN A 467 14.70 17.41 -0.11
CA GLN A 467 14.24 18.23 -1.24
C GLN A 467 14.99 17.86 -2.51
N VAL A 468 14.32 17.91 -3.65
CA VAL A 468 14.94 17.73 -4.97
C VAL A 468 14.38 18.73 -5.97
N ARG A 469 15.21 19.16 -6.93
CA ARG A 469 14.80 19.99 -8.07
C ARG A 469 14.54 19.11 -9.30
N VAL A 470 13.39 19.33 -9.93
CA VAL A 470 13.01 18.78 -11.24
C VAL A 470 12.57 19.90 -12.18
N LYS A 471 12.42 19.62 -13.48
CA LYS A 471 11.79 20.51 -14.46
C LYS A 471 10.50 19.87 -14.97
N THR A 472 9.46 20.68 -15.25
CA THR A 472 8.31 20.19 -16.02
C THR A 472 8.72 19.84 -17.44
N LEU A 473 8.15 18.76 -17.97
CA LEU A 473 8.29 18.36 -19.37
C LEU A 473 7.13 18.91 -20.22
N ALA A 474 7.29 18.89 -21.54
CA ALA A 474 6.22 19.24 -22.48
C ALA A 474 5.11 18.17 -22.46
N HIS A 475 3.87 18.55 -22.77
CA HIS A 475 2.74 17.60 -22.79
C HIS A 475 2.89 16.52 -23.88
N ASP A 476 3.59 16.84 -24.97
CA ASP A 476 3.91 15.95 -26.08
C ASP A 476 5.29 15.26 -25.95
N ASP A 477 5.99 15.44 -24.82
CA ASP A 477 7.21 14.69 -24.55
C ASP A 477 6.90 13.18 -24.50
N TRP A 478 7.59 12.41 -25.34
CA TRP A 478 7.36 10.97 -25.50
C TRP A 478 7.48 10.19 -24.20
N ARG A 479 8.31 10.67 -23.24
CA ARG A 479 8.48 10.08 -21.91
C ARG A 479 7.21 10.21 -21.06
N CYS A 480 6.46 11.30 -21.26
CA CYS A 480 5.17 11.57 -20.62
C CYS A 480 4.04 10.76 -21.25
N ILE A 481 3.97 10.75 -22.59
CA ILE A 481 2.96 9.95 -23.33
C ILE A 481 3.06 8.47 -22.94
N ASN A 482 4.29 7.93 -22.83
CA ASN A 482 4.56 6.55 -22.43
C ASN A 482 4.20 6.22 -20.96
N ALA A 483 3.84 7.22 -20.14
CA ALA A 483 3.37 7.02 -18.77
C ALA A 483 1.85 6.73 -18.68
N THR A 484 1.10 6.71 -19.80
CA THR A 484 -0.38 6.57 -19.84
C THR A 484 -1.12 7.80 -19.26
N TYR A 485 -0.49 8.95 -19.45
CA TYR A 485 -0.77 10.30 -18.95
C TYR A 485 -2.12 10.91 -19.41
N ASP A 486 -2.75 11.70 -18.53
CA ASP A 486 -3.88 12.59 -18.82
C ASP A 486 -3.43 14.05 -18.66
N ASP A 487 -3.20 14.72 -19.78
CA ASP A 487 -2.57 16.05 -19.87
C ASP A 487 -3.41 17.19 -19.29
N THR A 488 -4.71 16.95 -19.10
CA THR A 488 -5.65 17.90 -18.52
C THR A 488 -5.62 17.82 -16.99
N ARG A 489 -5.39 16.62 -16.44
CA ARG A 489 -5.50 16.29 -15.01
C ARG A 489 -4.18 16.10 -14.28
N GLN A 490 -3.09 15.86 -15.00
CA GLN A 490 -1.77 15.54 -14.48
C GLN A 490 -0.73 16.49 -15.12
N PHE A 491 0.50 16.47 -14.61
CA PHE A 491 1.68 16.93 -15.36
C PHE A 491 2.88 16.05 -15.01
N CYS A 492 3.92 16.07 -15.85
CA CYS A 492 5.12 15.27 -15.69
C CYS A 492 6.34 16.14 -15.44
N ALA A 493 7.26 15.68 -14.58
CA ALA A 493 8.51 16.38 -14.31
C ALA A 493 9.69 15.41 -14.12
N ALA A 494 10.88 15.83 -14.55
CA ALA A 494 12.13 15.05 -14.49
C ALA A 494 13.36 15.96 -14.53
N VAL A 495 14.55 15.35 -14.54
CA VAL A 495 15.80 16.00 -14.97
C VAL A 495 16.35 15.24 -16.18
N ASP A 496 16.99 15.96 -17.11
CA ASP A 496 17.53 15.39 -18.34
C ASP A 496 18.68 14.43 -18.03
N GLY A 497 18.60 13.19 -18.52
CA GLY A 497 19.47 12.09 -18.11
C GLY A 497 19.03 11.36 -16.83
N GLY A 498 17.92 11.76 -16.21
CA GLY A 498 17.39 11.15 -14.99
C GLY A 498 18.14 11.60 -13.74
N GLY A 499 18.32 10.70 -12.79
CA GLY A 499 19.10 10.92 -11.58
C GLY A 499 18.46 11.83 -10.52
N LYS A 500 17.44 12.64 -10.86
CA LYS A 500 16.63 13.43 -9.92
C LYS A 500 15.12 13.26 -10.13
N ASP A 501 14.39 12.81 -9.11
CA ASP A 501 12.94 12.56 -9.10
C ASP A 501 12.42 12.30 -7.67
N SER A 502 11.11 12.41 -7.48
CA SER A 502 10.34 11.82 -6.38
C SER A 502 10.50 10.29 -6.27
N CYS A 503 10.13 9.71 -5.12
CA CYS A 503 10.20 8.27 -4.91
C CYS A 503 9.17 7.78 -3.88
N GLN A 504 9.15 6.48 -3.58
CA GLN A 504 8.05 5.89 -2.81
C GLN A 504 8.06 6.35 -1.34
N GLY A 505 6.93 6.87 -0.86
CA GLY A 505 6.79 7.57 0.42
C GLY A 505 6.69 9.09 0.27
N ASP A 506 7.18 9.66 -0.84
CA ASP A 506 6.85 11.05 -1.22
C ASP A 506 5.44 11.16 -1.78
N SER A 507 4.84 10.03 -2.20
CA SER A 507 3.41 9.84 -2.49
C SER A 507 2.49 10.73 -1.65
N GLY A 508 1.61 11.50 -2.28
CA GLY A 508 0.72 12.43 -1.58
C GLY A 508 1.38 13.68 -1.00
N GLY A 509 2.70 13.74 -0.97
CA GLY A 509 3.48 14.94 -0.69
C GLY A 509 3.38 15.96 -1.83
N PRO A 510 3.88 17.18 -1.59
CA PRO A 510 3.69 18.30 -2.51
C PRO A 510 4.83 18.44 -3.54
N ILE A 511 4.49 19.08 -4.66
CA ILE A 511 5.47 19.67 -5.59
C ILE A 511 5.17 21.16 -5.76
N HIS A 512 6.20 21.98 -5.60
CA HIS A 512 6.10 23.44 -5.48
C HIS A 512 6.83 24.19 -6.61
N GLN A 513 6.28 25.34 -6.97
CA GLN A 513 6.90 26.35 -7.84
C GLN A 513 7.21 27.60 -7.01
N TRP A 514 8.32 28.29 -7.31
CA TRP A 514 8.58 29.63 -6.78
C TRP A 514 7.94 30.67 -7.69
N LEU A 515 7.05 31.50 -7.13
CA LEU A 515 6.31 32.57 -7.80
C LEU A 515 6.28 33.79 -6.88
N ASP A 516 6.50 34.99 -7.41
CA ASP A 516 6.31 36.28 -6.72
C ASP A 516 6.73 36.27 -5.22
N ASP A 517 7.95 35.79 -4.96
CA ASP A 517 8.60 35.63 -3.66
C ASP A 517 7.87 34.73 -2.63
N HIS A 518 7.18 33.68 -3.09
CA HIS A 518 6.65 32.61 -2.24
C HIS A 518 6.64 31.24 -2.94
N TRP A 519 6.40 30.18 -2.16
CA TRP A 519 6.17 28.83 -2.69
C TRP A 519 4.67 28.57 -2.89
N GLU A 520 4.27 28.28 -4.13
CA GLU A 520 2.94 27.79 -4.49
C GLU A 520 2.99 26.29 -4.79
N GLN A 521 2.02 25.52 -4.27
CA GLN A 521 1.93 24.10 -4.57
C GLN A 521 1.15 23.88 -5.86
N VAL A 522 1.86 23.45 -6.89
CA VAL A 522 1.32 23.25 -8.24
C VAL A 522 0.82 21.81 -8.48
N GLY A 523 1.25 20.86 -7.64
CA GLY A 523 0.81 19.46 -7.74
C GLY A 523 0.92 18.63 -6.47
N VAL A 524 0.52 17.36 -6.61
CA VAL A 524 0.67 16.30 -5.61
C VAL A 524 1.42 15.12 -6.25
N VAL A 525 2.37 14.52 -5.53
CA VAL A 525 3.13 13.34 -6.00
C VAL A 525 2.18 12.16 -6.17
N SER A 526 2.05 11.66 -7.41
CA SER A 526 1.09 10.59 -7.75
C SER A 526 1.80 9.26 -8.06
N TYR A 527 2.47 9.13 -9.20
CA TYR A 527 3.14 7.88 -9.59
C TYR A 527 4.37 8.10 -10.48
N GLY A 528 5.19 7.06 -10.64
CA GLY A 528 6.36 7.04 -11.51
C GLY A 528 6.83 5.60 -11.75
N LYS A 529 7.46 5.34 -12.90
CA LYS A 529 7.99 4.00 -13.22
C LYS A 529 9.43 3.87 -12.73
N GLY A 530 9.57 3.46 -11.47
CA GLY A 530 10.84 3.45 -10.75
C GLY A 530 10.98 4.74 -9.94
N CYS A 531 12.19 5.26 -9.82
CA CYS A 531 12.47 6.63 -9.39
C CYS A 531 13.66 7.14 -10.22
N ALA A 532 13.54 8.32 -10.84
CA ALA A 532 14.62 9.01 -11.55
C ALA A 532 15.31 8.24 -12.70
N LEU A 533 14.58 7.36 -13.39
CA LEU A 533 15.07 6.75 -14.63
C LEU A 533 14.97 7.77 -15.77
N ALA A 534 15.99 7.87 -16.63
CA ALA A 534 16.11 8.94 -17.64
C ALA A 534 14.89 9.09 -18.58
N ASP A 535 14.24 7.97 -18.89
CA ASP A 535 13.12 7.86 -19.83
C ASP A 535 11.75 7.77 -19.14
N HIS A 536 11.68 7.83 -17.80
CA HIS A 536 10.45 7.66 -17.02
C HIS A 536 10.32 8.76 -15.96
N PRO A 537 9.59 9.85 -16.26
CA PRO A 537 9.39 10.96 -15.33
C PRO A 537 8.49 10.58 -14.15
N GLY A 538 8.55 11.38 -13.09
CA GLY A 538 7.48 11.43 -12.10
C GLY A 538 6.24 12.09 -12.70
N VAL A 539 5.06 11.58 -12.32
CA VAL A 539 3.75 12.10 -12.71
C VAL A 539 3.04 12.64 -11.48
N TYR A 540 2.49 13.85 -11.60
CA TYR A 540 1.96 14.65 -10.51
C TYR A 540 0.52 15.04 -10.82
N THR A 541 -0.38 14.96 -9.84
CA THR A 541 -1.77 15.42 -10.00
C THR A 541 -1.78 16.96 -10.04
N ARG A 542 -2.37 17.54 -11.10
CA ARG A 542 -2.29 18.97 -11.42
C ARG A 542 -3.29 19.80 -10.61
N LEU A 543 -2.85 20.61 -9.65
CA LEU A 543 -3.76 21.23 -8.68
C LEU A 543 -4.69 22.32 -9.25
N SER A 544 -4.29 23.05 -10.30
CA SER A 544 -5.18 24.04 -10.93
C SER A 544 -6.46 23.40 -11.51
N PHE A 545 -6.42 22.14 -11.95
CA PHE A 545 -7.61 21.43 -12.43
C PHE A 545 -8.59 21.06 -11.28
N TYR A 546 -8.08 20.83 -10.07
CA TYR A 546 -8.91 20.42 -8.92
C TYR A 546 -9.25 21.57 -7.95
N TYR A 547 -8.95 22.83 -8.30
CA TYR A 547 -9.15 23.96 -7.38
C TYR A 547 -10.60 24.03 -6.87
N ASP A 548 -11.60 24.00 -7.76
CA ASP A 548 -13.01 24.05 -7.39
C ASP A 548 -13.44 22.83 -6.57
N TRP A 549 -12.86 21.64 -6.84
CA TRP A 549 -13.09 20.44 -6.03
C TRP A 549 -12.51 20.60 -4.62
N ILE A 550 -11.32 21.18 -4.48
CA ILE A 550 -10.74 21.48 -3.17
C ILE A 550 -11.62 22.49 -2.42
N GLN A 551 -11.94 23.62 -3.04
CA GLN A 551 -12.73 24.68 -2.41
C GLN A 551 -14.14 24.21 -2.00
N SER A 552 -14.83 23.44 -2.83
CA SER A 552 -16.17 22.93 -2.51
C SER A 552 -16.20 21.94 -1.34
N ASN A 553 -15.09 21.23 -1.07
CA ASN A 553 -14.98 20.27 0.03
C ASN A 553 -14.45 20.89 1.34
N ILE A 554 -13.57 21.90 1.28
CA ILE A 554 -13.06 22.57 2.49
C ILE A 554 -13.98 23.67 3.01
N ASN A 555 -14.74 24.33 2.12
CA ASN A 555 -15.69 25.38 2.47
C ASN A 555 -17.11 24.83 2.73
N GLU A 556 -17.20 23.61 3.29
CA GLU A 556 -18.44 23.11 3.90
C GLU A 556 -18.82 23.99 5.12
N THR A 557 -19.47 25.12 4.85
CA THR A 557 -20.44 25.65 5.81
C THR A 557 -21.43 24.54 6.11
N PRO A 558 -21.80 24.30 7.38
CA PRO A 558 -22.94 23.43 7.65
C PRO A 558 -24.12 24.04 6.90
N MET A 559 -24.83 23.24 6.11
CA MET A 559 -26.08 23.67 5.50
C MET A 559 -27.05 23.97 6.64
N SER A 560 -27.10 25.24 7.05
CA SER A 560 -28.17 25.79 7.86
C SER A 560 -29.46 25.34 7.19
N SER A 561 -30.35 24.73 7.97
CA SER A 561 -31.60 24.19 7.45
C SER A 561 -32.46 25.34 6.95
N THR A 562 -32.32 25.65 5.66
CA THR A 562 -33.12 26.64 4.94
C THR A 562 -34.55 26.11 4.86
N ILE A 563 -35.28 26.31 5.96
CA ILE A 563 -36.73 26.31 5.98
C ILE A 563 -37.14 27.28 4.87
N MET A 564 -37.74 26.76 3.81
CA MET A 564 -38.32 27.60 2.76
C MET A 564 -39.52 28.34 3.35
N THR A 565 -39.26 29.49 3.96
CA THR A 565 -40.25 30.51 4.27
C THR A 565 -40.72 31.13 2.96
N THR A 566 -41.68 30.46 2.32
CA THR A 566 -42.35 30.92 1.10
C THR A 566 -43.20 32.15 1.41
N SER A 567 -42.55 33.32 1.42
CA SER A 567 -43.17 34.64 1.58
C SER A 567 -44.02 35.00 0.36
N SER A 568 -45.19 34.38 0.23
CA SER A 568 -46.22 34.75 -0.74
C SER A 568 -46.88 36.05 -0.32
N ILE A 569 -46.58 37.13 -1.06
CA ILE A 569 -47.21 38.44 -0.87
C ILE A 569 -48.68 38.33 -1.31
N ILE A 570 -49.60 38.35 -0.35
CA ILE A 570 -51.05 38.44 -0.62
C ILE A 570 -51.47 39.91 -0.43
N THR A 571 -51.68 40.62 -1.54
CA THR A 571 -52.39 41.90 -1.54
C THR A 571 -53.89 41.68 -1.33
N SER A 572 -54.51 42.55 -0.56
CA SER A 572 -55.86 42.36 -0.03
C SER A 572 -56.97 42.81 -0.97
N THR A 573 -58.03 42.01 -1.07
CA THR A 573 -59.43 42.46 -1.25
C THR A 573 -60.38 41.52 -0.53
N SER A 574 -61.47 42.06 -0.01
CA SER A 574 -62.48 41.37 0.82
C SER A 574 -63.58 40.68 0.02
N ILE A 575 -64.17 39.61 0.58
CA ILE A 575 -65.60 39.24 0.48
C ILE A 575 -65.94 38.18 1.55
N GLU A 576 -67.23 37.94 1.81
CA GLU A 576 -67.77 37.47 3.09
C GLU A 576 -68.19 35.99 3.16
N SER A 577 -68.01 35.40 4.35
CA SER A 577 -68.91 34.41 4.99
C SER A 577 -69.02 32.96 4.47
N ASN A 578 -69.37 32.05 5.40
CA ASN A 578 -70.03 30.74 5.20
C ASN A 578 -69.23 29.65 4.41
N GLN A 579 -69.03 28.41 4.88
CA GLN A 579 -69.66 27.61 5.94
C GLN A 579 -68.65 26.73 6.70
N ALA A 580 -69.11 26.00 7.72
CA ALA A 580 -68.30 25.05 8.49
C ALA A 580 -68.23 23.65 7.87
N VAL A 581 -67.07 22.99 7.97
CA VAL A 581 -66.91 21.54 7.81
C VAL A 581 -66.17 20.98 9.02
N VAL A 582 -66.73 19.94 9.64
CA VAL A 582 -66.17 19.29 10.84
C VAL A 582 -65.48 17.99 10.46
N ILE A 583 -64.19 17.87 10.77
CA ILE A 583 -63.50 16.58 10.90
C ILE A 583 -62.79 16.54 12.26
N LYS A 584 -62.87 15.41 12.96
CA LYS A 584 -62.49 15.26 14.37
C LYS A 584 -61.19 14.47 14.54
N THR A 585 -60.45 14.83 15.60
CA THR A 585 -59.67 13.93 16.50
C THR A 585 -58.51 13.11 15.92
N ASN A 586 -57.47 12.72 16.69
CA ASN A 586 -57.17 13.04 18.10
C ASN A 586 -55.66 13.18 18.35
N LEU A 587 -55.29 13.99 19.35
CA LEU A 587 -53.89 14.27 19.71
C LEU A 587 -53.54 13.69 21.08
N PHE A 588 -53.37 12.37 21.17
CA PHE A 588 -53.00 11.68 22.41
C PHE A 588 -52.12 10.46 22.15
N PHE A 589 -50.80 10.60 22.31
CA PHE A 589 -49.90 9.50 22.73
C PHE A 589 -48.48 9.95 23.12
N THR A 590 -47.98 11.07 22.58
CA THR A 590 -46.55 11.45 22.65
C THR A 590 -46.05 12.01 23.99
N ILE A 591 -46.92 12.18 25.00
CA ILE A 591 -46.57 12.85 26.28
C ILE A 591 -46.22 11.86 27.41
N ILE A 592 -46.61 10.58 27.30
CA ILE A 592 -46.49 9.60 28.40
C ILE A 592 -45.08 8.96 28.48
N ILE A 593 -44.40 8.78 27.34
CA ILE A 593 -43.10 8.07 27.29
C ILE A 593 -41.95 8.91 27.89
N TYR A 594 -42.01 10.24 27.79
CA TYR A 594 -40.92 11.13 28.21
C TYR A 594 -40.69 11.19 29.73
N ILE A 595 -41.67 10.77 30.53
CA ILE A 595 -41.59 10.78 32.00
C ILE A 595 -41.07 9.44 32.56
N ALA A 596 -41.14 8.35 31.78
CA ALA A 596 -40.75 7.01 32.22
C ALA A 596 -39.22 6.78 32.29
N PHE A 597 -38.41 7.56 31.56
CA PHE A 597 -36.97 7.32 31.41
C PHE A 597 -36.07 8.03 32.44
N GLN A 598 -36.64 8.84 33.34
CA GLN A 598 -35.89 9.58 34.38
C GLN A 598 -35.70 8.81 35.70
N PHE A 599 -36.18 7.57 35.80
CA PHE A 599 -36.20 6.80 37.06
C PHE A 599 -35.43 5.46 37.03
N LEU A 600 -34.54 5.26 36.05
CA LEU A 600 -33.75 4.01 35.93
C LEU A 600 -32.23 4.23 35.97
N PHE A 601 -31.76 5.18 36.79
CA PHE A 601 -30.34 5.39 37.11
C PHE A 601 -30.17 5.79 38.59
N LEU A 602 -30.65 4.95 39.51
CA LEU A 602 -30.42 5.11 40.95
C LEU A 602 -30.59 3.80 41.74
N LEU A 603 -29.80 2.78 41.40
CA LEU A 603 -29.44 1.63 42.24
C LEU A 603 -28.14 0.99 41.72
#